data_AF-A0A8J8JXB4-F1
#
_entry.id   AF-A0A8J8JXB4-F1
#
_cell.length_a   1.000
_cell.length_b   1.000
_cell.length_c   1.000
_cell.angle_alpha   90.00
_cell.angle_beta   90.00
_cell.angle_gamma   90.00
#
_symmetry.space_group_name_H-M   'P 1'
#
loop_
_entity.id
_entity.type
_entity.pdbx_description
1 polymer ?
#
loop_
_entity_poly.entity_id
_entity_poly.type
_entity_poly.pdbx_seq_one_letter_code
_entity_poly.pdbx_strand_id
1 'polypeptide(L)'
;MRAVKRIEIDEDRCEGPSCALCVEVCGRGVLDVKGDEIVIVNLDACDACDECVRVCPNNAIDIHRYRERQLLSAMSRLMKGDEKGLDVARKVVMRGMGAFGDSWYYIKREIENTGRIYRMKKEMGKRASLKTKTCKICGKKFKTNSDIDVCSECSKRLERRR
;
A
#
# COMPACT_ATOMS: atom_id res chain seq x y z
N MET A 1 2.94 21.21 -2.19
CA MET A 1 3.08 19.85 -1.62
C MET A 1 3.62 18.90 -2.68
N ARG A 2 4.70 18.16 -2.40
CA ARG A 2 5.35 17.22 -3.32
C ARG A 2 5.34 15.81 -2.72
N ALA A 3 4.21 15.12 -2.78
CA ALA A 3 4.13 13.73 -2.31
C ALA A 3 4.81 12.78 -3.31
N VAL A 4 5.68 11.90 -2.82
CA VAL A 4 6.29 10.83 -3.62
C VAL A 4 5.18 9.92 -4.17
N LYS A 5 5.33 9.42 -5.39
CA LYS A 5 4.49 8.40 -6.02
C LYS A 5 5.23 7.07 -6.06
N ARG A 6 6.47 7.08 -6.55
CA ARG A 6 7.41 5.96 -6.56
C ARG A 6 8.85 6.47 -6.59
N ILE A 7 9.78 5.63 -6.18
CA ILE A 7 11.22 5.80 -6.41
C ILE A 7 11.61 4.74 -7.44
N GLU A 8 12.49 5.10 -8.36
CA GLU A 8 12.97 4.23 -9.44
C GLU A 8 14.50 4.22 -9.37
N ILE A 9 15.09 3.02 -9.40
CA ILE A 9 16.54 2.82 -9.41
C ILE A 9 16.85 2.07 -10.70
N ASP A 10 17.73 2.67 -11.51
CA ASP A 10 18.23 2.10 -12.75
C ASP A 10 19.38 1.15 -12.42
N GLU A 11 19.11 -0.15 -12.52
CA GLU A 11 20.05 -1.22 -12.18
C GLU A 11 21.30 -1.20 -13.05
N ASP A 12 21.20 -0.79 -14.32
CA ASP A 12 22.33 -0.72 -15.25
C ASP A 12 23.32 0.39 -14.89
N ARG A 13 22.85 1.42 -14.17
CA ARG A 13 23.68 2.56 -13.72
C ARG A 13 24.05 2.52 -12.24
N CYS A 14 23.42 1.64 -11.48
CA CYS A 14 23.63 1.52 -10.04
C CYS A 14 24.83 0.62 -9.74
N GLU A 15 25.80 1.12 -8.96
CA GLU A 15 26.95 0.33 -8.50
C GLU A 15 26.63 -0.52 -7.24
N GLY A 16 25.37 -0.52 -6.81
CA GLY A 16 24.90 -1.35 -5.71
C GLY A 16 25.57 -1.01 -4.37
N PRO A 17 25.80 -2.03 -3.52
CA PRO A 17 26.34 -1.88 -2.16
C PRO A 17 27.74 -1.25 -2.10
N SER A 18 28.52 -1.35 -3.17
CA SER A 18 29.88 -0.80 -3.23
C SER A 18 29.91 0.73 -3.19
N CYS A 19 28.80 1.38 -3.60
CA CYS A 19 28.62 2.83 -3.53
C CYS A 19 27.73 3.23 -2.35
N ALA A 20 26.48 2.73 -2.30
CA ALA A 20 25.50 2.91 -1.23
C ALA A 20 25.26 4.35 -0.67
N LEU A 21 25.78 5.41 -1.28
CA LEU A 21 25.64 6.80 -0.79
C LEU A 21 24.18 7.21 -0.55
N CYS A 22 23.26 6.74 -1.39
CA CYS A 22 21.84 7.02 -1.27
C CYS A 22 21.21 6.44 0.02
N VAL A 23 21.76 5.33 0.54
CA VAL A 23 21.36 4.73 1.82
C VAL A 23 21.91 5.56 2.96
N GLU A 24 23.20 5.92 2.90
CA GLU A 24 23.87 6.70 3.95
C GLU A 24 23.22 8.07 4.20
N VAL A 25 22.87 8.79 3.14
CA VAL A 25 22.25 10.12 3.28
C VAL A 25 20.77 10.07 3.63
N CYS A 26 20.11 8.91 3.55
CA CYS A 26 18.69 8.82 3.78
C CYS A 26 18.35 8.82 5.28
N GLY A 27 18.22 10.00 5.88
CA GLY A 27 17.83 10.16 7.28
C GLY A 27 16.45 9.60 7.65
N ARG A 28 15.68 9.10 6.68
CA ARG A 28 14.35 8.48 6.85
C ARG A 28 14.37 6.95 6.72
N GLY A 29 15.53 6.35 6.42
CA GLY A 29 15.66 4.90 6.25
C GLY A 29 14.75 4.32 5.16
N VAL A 30 14.61 5.03 4.04
CA VAL A 30 13.75 4.62 2.91
C VAL A 30 14.43 3.54 2.07
N LEU A 31 15.76 3.61 1.96
CA LEU A 31 16.61 2.76 1.14
C LEU A 31 17.48 1.90 2.06
N ASP A 32 17.80 0.69 1.62
CA ASP A 32 18.67 -0.24 2.33
C ASP A 32 19.44 -1.12 1.34
N VAL A 33 20.47 -1.82 1.82
CA VAL A 33 21.22 -2.80 1.06
C VAL A 33 20.66 -4.19 1.31
N LYS A 34 20.34 -4.95 0.26
CA LYS A 34 20.00 -6.38 0.37
C LYS A 34 20.76 -7.19 -0.67
N GLY A 35 21.67 -8.04 -0.20
CA GLY A 35 22.57 -8.78 -1.09
C GLY A 35 23.39 -7.80 -1.90
N ASP A 36 23.29 -7.90 -3.22
CA ASP A 36 24.07 -7.09 -4.18
C ASP A 36 23.29 -5.88 -4.74
N GLU A 37 22.14 -5.53 -4.15
CA GLU A 37 21.25 -4.47 -4.66
C GLU A 37 20.87 -3.43 -3.59
N ILE A 38 20.58 -2.21 -4.05
CA ILE A 38 19.91 -1.18 -3.26
C ILE A 38 18.41 -1.35 -3.40
N VAL A 39 17.70 -1.50 -2.27
CA VAL A 39 16.25 -1.74 -2.24
C VAL A 39 15.50 -0.64 -1.51
N ILE A 40 14.24 -0.42 -1.89
CA ILE A 40 13.33 0.50 -1.20
C ILE A 40 12.61 -0.28 -0.10
N VAL A 41 12.99 -0.07 1.16
CA VAL A 41 12.40 -0.77 2.31
C VAL A 41 11.19 -0.06 2.90
N ASN A 42 11.11 1.27 2.78
CA ASN A 42 10.00 2.05 3.33
C ASN A 42 9.69 3.31 2.52
N LEU A 43 8.99 3.15 1.40
CA LEU A 43 8.57 4.27 0.55
C LEU A 43 7.67 5.29 1.28
N ASP A 44 6.93 4.86 2.30
CA ASP A 44 6.01 5.74 3.05
C ASP A 44 6.73 6.72 3.96
N ALA A 45 7.98 6.42 4.35
CA ALA A 45 8.83 7.35 5.10
C ALA A 45 9.48 8.43 4.21
N CYS A 46 9.42 8.32 2.88
CA CYS A 46 10.05 9.29 1.98
C CYS A 46 9.22 10.58 1.87
N ASP A 47 9.86 11.72 2.11
CA ASP A 47 9.26 13.05 2.01
C ASP A 47 9.73 13.87 0.79
N ALA A 48 10.46 13.23 -0.14
CA ALA A 48 11.01 13.85 -1.34
C ALA A 48 12.03 14.98 -1.09
N CYS A 49 12.94 14.82 -0.13
CA CYS A 49 14.07 15.74 0.12
C CYS A 49 15.15 15.78 -0.98
N ASP A 50 15.11 14.83 -1.92
CA ASP A 50 16.05 14.68 -3.04
C ASP A 50 17.53 14.49 -2.66
N GLU A 51 17.84 14.11 -1.41
CA GLU A 51 19.22 13.83 -0.99
C GLU A 51 19.83 12.68 -1.79
N CYS A 52 19.12 11.55 -1.90
CA CYS A 52 19.60 10.39 -2.64
C CYS A 52 19.82 10.67 -4.14
N VAL A 53 18.96 11.48 -4.76
CA VAL A 53 19.12 11.91 -6.16
C VAL A 53 20.35 12.79 -6.32
N ARG A 54 20.56 13.75 -5.40
CA ARG A 54 21.69 14.69 -5.46
C ARG A 54 23.05 14.03 -5.26
N VAL A 55 23.14 12.99 -4.43
CA VAL A 55 24.42 12.32 -4.15
C VAL A 55 24.75 11.18 -5.10
N CYS A 56 23.81 10.74 -5.94
CA CYS A 56 24.05 9.63 -6.86
C CYS A 56 24.97 10.07 -8.02
N PRO A 57 26.23 9.60 -8.10
CA PRO A 57 27.17 10.05 -9.13
C PRO A 57 26.73 9.62 -10.53
N ASN A 58 26.01 8.49 -10.65
CA ASN A 58 25.60 7.91 -11.93
C ASN A 58 24.17 8.31 -12.35
N ASN A 59 23.52 9.21 -11.59
CA ASN A 59 22.12 9.58 -11.76
C ASN A 59 21.17 8.36 -11.86
N ALA A 60 21.48 7.29 -11.14
CA ALA A 60 20.76 6.01 -11.20
C ALA A 60 19.41 6.05 -10.46
N ILE A 61 19.12 7.06 -9.64
CA ILE A 61 17.89 7.14 -8.85
C ILE A 61 17.02 8.34 -9.25
N ASP A 62 15.72 8.11 -9.37
CA ASP A 62 14.71 9.14 -9.64
C ASP A 62 13.51 9.04 -8.68
N ILE A 63 12.95 10.21 -8.31
CA ILE A 63 11.80 10.33 -7.42
C ILE A 63 10.61 10.88 -8.22
N HIS A 64 9.67 9.99 -8.55
CA HIS A 64 8.43 10.36 -9.21
C HIS A 64 7.46 10.91 -8.18
N ARG A 65 6.93 12.12 -8.40
CA ARG A 65 5.99 12.81 -7.49
C ARG A 65 4.59 12.87 -8.09
N TYR A 66 3.58 13.00 -7.24
CA TYR A 66 2.23 13.31 -7.72
C TYR A 66 2.14 14.74 -8.25
N ARG A 67 1.54 14.91 -9.43
CA ARG A 67 1.12 16.22 -9.93
C ARG A 67 -0.20 16.64 -9.28
N GLU A 68 -0.44 17.94 -9.17
CA GLU A 68 -1.67 18.50 -8.60
C GLU A 68 -2.95 17.93 -9.25
N ARG A 69 -2.98 17.83 -10.59
CA ARG A 69 -4.10 17.20 -11.32
C ARG A 69 -4.39 15.76 -10.85
N GLN A 70 -3.34 15.00 -10.51
CA GLN A 70 -3.49 13.62 -10.04
C GLN A 70 -4.06 13.58 -8.61
N LEU A 71 -3.72 14.58 -7.77
CA LEU A 71 -4.27 14.74 -6.42
C LEU A 71 -5.77 15.07 -6.47
N LEU A 72 -6.15 16.06 -7.27
CA LEU A 72 -7.55 16.44 -7.46
C LEU A 72 -8.39 15.27 -7.99
N SER A 73 -7.84 14.51 -8.95
CA SER A 73 -8.49 13.29 -9.46
C SER A 73 -8.68 12.26 -8.35
N ALA A 74 -7.66 12.03 -7.51
CA ALA A 74 -7.75 11.11 -6.39
C ALA A 74 -8.78 11.54 -5.33
N MET A 75 -8.82 12.83 -4.98
CA MET A 75 -9.81 13.38 -4.05
C MET A 75 -11.24 13.22 -4.58
N SER A 76 -11.48 13.54 -5.87
CA SER A 76 -12.78 13.34 -6.51
C SER A 76 -13.22 11.87 -6.47
N ARG A 77 -12.29 10.94 -6.72
CA ARG A 77 -12.51 9.49 -6.65
C ARG A 77 -12.79 9.02 -5.23
N LEU A 78 -12.09 9.57 -4.25
CA LEU A 78 -12.32 9.29 -2.83
C LEU A 78 -13.73 9.71 -2.41
N MET A 79 -14.17 10.93 -2.76
CA MET A 79 -15.54 11.38 -2.46
C MET A 79 -16.60 10.46 -3.08
N LYS A 80 -16.29 9.82 -4.22
CA LYS A 80 -17.13 8.80 -4.89
C LYS A 80 -16.94 7.38 -4.35
N GLY A 81 -16.07 7.18 -3.36
CA GLY A 81 -15.83 5.90 -2.70
C GLY A 81 -14.99 4.88 -3.46
N ASP A 82 -14.09 5.34 -4.31
CA ASP A 82 -13.13 4.49 -5.00
C ASP A 82 -11.89 4.20 -4.13
N GLU A 83 -11.59 2.91 -3.96
CA GLU A 83 -10.45 2.37 -3.23
C GLU A 83 -9.11 2.91 -3.76
N LYS A 84 -8.98 3.13 -5.08
CA LYS A 84 -7.77 3.70 -5.67
C LYS A 84 -7.61 5.18 -5.33
N GLY A 85 -8.71 5.93 -5.25
CA GLY A 85 -8.71 7.32 -4.82
C GLY A 85 -8.29 7.45 -3.36
N LEU A 86 -8.82 6.55 -2.51
CA LEU A 86 -8.45 6.45 -1.11
C LEU A 86 -6.97 6.11 -0.89
N ASP A 87 -6.41 5.16 -1.65
CA ASP A 87 -5.00 4.79 -1.53
C ASP A 87 -4.08 5.98 -1.86
N VAL A 88 -4.39 6.72 -2.92
CA VAL A 88 -3.62 7.92 -3.27
C VAL A 88 -3.76 9.01 -2.20
N ALA A 89 -4.98 9.28 -1.72
CA ALA A 89 -5.20 10.26 -0.66
C ALA A 89 -4.43 9.91 0.62
N ARG A 90 -4.43 8.62 1.01
CA ARG A 90 -3.65 8.11 2.13
C ARG A 90 -2.16 8.37 1.92
N LYS A 91 -1.58 7.98 0.79
CA LYS A 91 -0.15 8.18 0.48
C LYS A 91 0.25 9.66 0.55
N VAL A 92 -0.61 10.54 0.05
CA VAL A 92 -0.36 11.98 0.01
C VAL A 92 -0.39 12.59 1.40
N VAL A 93 -1.41 12.25 2.20
CA VAL A 93 -1.53 12.78 3.56
C VAL A 93 -0.42 12.24 4.45
N MET A 94 -0.11 10.94 4.40
CA MET A 94 0.94 10.35 5.22
C MET A 94 2.32 10.97 4.93
N ARG A 95 2.64 11.30 3.67
CA ARG A 95 3.90 11.95 3.26
C ARG A 95 3.90 13.47 3.45
N GLY A 96 2.75 14.07 3.78
CA GLY A 96 2.54 15.51 3.87
C GLY A 96 2.65 16.09 5.27
N MET A 97 3.19 15.37 6.26
CA MET A 97 3.22 15.81 7.67
C MET A 97 3.76 17.25 7.82
N GLY A 98 4.89 17.58 7.17
CA GLY A 98 5.45 18.93 7.19
C GLY A 98 4.62 20.00 6.45
N ALA A 99 3.70 19.61 5.56
CA ALA A 99 2.84 20.53 4.82
C ALA A 99 1.50 20.82 5.53
N PHE A 100 1.03 19.88 6.37
CA PHE A 100 -0.25 20.01 7.06
C PHE A 100 -0.11 20.44 8.53
N GLY A 101 1.10 20.39 9.11
CA GLY A 101 1.33 20.72 10.52
C GLY A 101 0.44 19.88 11.43
N ASP A 102 -0.11 20.46 12.49
CA ASP A 102 -1.00 19.76 13.43
C ASP A 102 -2.29 19.26 12.78
N SER A 103 -2.73 19.89 11.69
CA SER A 103 -3.90 19.44 10.92
C SER A 103 -3.70 18.04 10.32
N TRP A 104 -2.44 17.61 10.17
CA TRP A 104 -2.10 16.28 9.69
C TRP A 104 -2.79 15.17 10.51
N TYR A 105 -2.80 15.28 11.84
CA TYR A 105 -3.40 14.27 12.72
C TYR A 105 -4.90 14.11 12.46
N TYR A 106 -5.62 15.21 12.23
CA TYR A 106 -7.04 15.20 11.93
C TYR A 106 -7.32 14.58 10.56
N ILE A 107 -6.59 15.00 9.53
CA ILE A 107 -6.78 14.52 8.15
C ILE A 107 -6.42 13.03 8.07
N LYS A 108 -5.32 12.62 8.71
CA LYS A 108 -4.91 11.21 8.83
C LYS A 108 -6.03 10.37 9.42
N ARG A 109 -6.56 10.78 10.58
CA ARG A 109 -7.63 10.06 11.28
C ARG A 109 -8.86 9.91 10.39
N GLU A 110 -9.23 10.97 9.68
CA GLU A 110 -10.40 10.95 8.81
C GLU A 110 -10.22 10.00 7.62
N ILE A 111 -9.04 9.98 6.99
CA ILE A 111 -8.71 9.04 5.93
C ILE A 111 -8.72 7.59 6.43
N GLU A 112 -8.17 7.33 7.61
CA GLU A 112 -8.16 5.99 8.21
C GLU A 112 -9.57 5.49 8.55
N ASN A 113 -10.41 6.36 9.14
CA ASN A 113 -11.82 6.10 9.41
C ASN A 113 -12.59 5.80 8.12
N THR A 114 -12.41 6.66 7.13
CA THR A 114 -13.00 6.52 5.80
C THR A 114 -12.61 5.17 5.17
N GLY A 115 -11.33 4.78 5.26
CA GLY A 115 -10.87 3.48 4.79
C GLY A 115 -11.41 2.27 5.57
N ARG A 116 -11.71 2.43 6.87
CA ARG A 116 -12.41 1.41 7.65
C ARG A 116 -13.85 1.23 7.16
N ILE A 117 -14.57 2.33 6.95
CA ILE A 117 -15.94 2.32 6.44
C ILE A 117 -16.00 1.65 5.06
N TYR A 118 -15.08 1.99 4.15
CA TYR A 118 -15.03 1.37 2.82
C TYR A 118 -14.72 -0.13 2.86
N ARG A 119 -13.79 -0.58 3.71
CA ARG A 119 -13.53 -2.02 3.91
C ARG A 119 -14.75 -2.75 4.46
N MET A 120 -15.42 -2.19 5.46
CA MET A 120 -16.68 -2.74 5.98
C MET A 120 -17.75 -2.86 4.90
N LYS A 121 -17.98 -1.80 4.10
CA LYS A 121 -18.94 -1.83 2.98
C LYS A 121 -18.59 -2.92 1.95
N LYS A 122 -17.31 -3.08 1.62
CA LYS A 122 -16.81 -4.13 0.70
C LYS A 122 -17.02 -5.53 1.27
N GLU A 123 -16.75 -5.75 2.55
CA GLU A 123 -16.99 -7.01 3.23
C GLU A 123 -18.48 -7.33 3.36
N MET A 124 -19.32 -6.34 3.66
CA MET A 124 -20.78 -6.47 3.63
C MET A 124 -21.26 -6.83 2.23
N GLY A 125 -20.73 -6.21 1.17
CA GLY A 125 -21.02 -6.57 -0.22
C GLY A 125 -20.59 -8.00 -0.57
N LYS A 126 -19.40 -8.43 -0.15
CA LYS A 126 -18.95 -9.83 -0.29
C LYS A 126 -19.87 -10.79 0.45
N ARG A 127 -20.29 -10.45 1.67
CA ARG A 127 -21.26 -11.23 2.46
C ARG A 127 -22.63 -11.29 1.79
N ALA A 128 -23.06 -10.20 1.16
CA ALA A 128 -24.27 -10.14 0.36
C ALA A 128 -24.17 -11.03 -0.90
N SER A 129 -22.98 -11.20 -1.46
CA SER A 129 -22.72 -12.13 -2.58
C SER A 129 -22.51 -13.60 -2.19
N LEU A 130 -22.57 -13.95 -0.90
CA LEU A 130 -22.42 -15.35 -0.48
C LEU A 130 -23.63 -16.18 -0.90
N LYS A 131 -23.37 -17.33 -1.53
CA LYS A 131 -24.38 -18.33 -1.86
C LYS A 131 -24.55 -19.27 -0.67
N THR A 132 -25.79 -19.69 -0.40
CA THR A 132 -26.06 -20.76 0.56
C THR A 132 -25.81 -22.10 -0.11
N LYS A 133 -24.94 -22.92 0.48
CA LYS A 133 -24.64 -24.29 0.03
C LYS A 133 -24.85 -25.28 1.16
N THR A 134 -24.99 -26.56 0.82
CA THR A 134 -25.13 -27.66 1.78
C THR A 134 -23.85 -28.48 1.79
N CYS A 135 -23.30 -28.73 2.97
CA CYS A 135 -22.09 -29.56 3.12
C CYS A 135 -22.40 -31.01 2.76
N LYS A 136 -21.64 -31.62 1.84
CA LYS A 136 -21.81 -33.04 1.48
C LYS A 136 -21.40 -34.03 2.57
N ILE A 137 -20.66 -33.59 3.59
CA ILE A 137 -20.16 -34.47 4.66
C ILE A 137 -21.10 -34.48 5.87
N CYS A 138 -21.55 -33.30 6.31
CA CYS A 138 -22.35 -33.17 7.53
C CYS A 138 -23.77 -32.64 7.30
N GLY A 139 -24.16 -32.34 6.05
CA GLY A 139 -25.50 -31.84 5.72
C GLY A 139 -25.79 -30.40 6.17
N LYS A 140 -24.89 -29.75 6.91
CA LYS A 140 -25.10 -28.36 7.38
C LYS A 140 -25.12 -27.37 6.20
N LYS A 141 -26.06 -26.42 6.25
CA LYS A 141 -26.06 -25.26 5.34
C LYS A 141 -25.00 -24.25 5.78
N PHE A 142 -24.26 -23.70 4.84
CA PHE A 142 -23.26 -22.66 5.09
C PHE A 142 -23.22 -21.66 3.94
N LYS A 143 -22.71 -20.45 4.23
CA LYS A 143 -22.59 -19.37 3.25
C LYS A 143 -21.16 -19.33 2.72
N THR A 144 -20.99 -19.30 1.40
CA THR A 144 -19.68 -19.22 0.75
C THR A 144 -19.76 -18.45 -0.57
N ASN A 145 -18.68 -17.76 -0.93
CA ASN A 145 -18.49 -17.12 -2.24
C ASN A 145 -17.59 -17.96 -3.17
N SER A 146 -17.08 -19.08 -2.67
CA SER A 146 -16.25 -20.02 -3.41
C SER A 146 -17.05 -21.24 -3.84
N ASP A 147 -16.59 -21.91 -4.90
CA ASP A 147 -17.24 -23.11 -5.40
C ASP A 147 -16.86 -24.35 -4.58
N ILE A 148 -17.25 -24.37 -3.31
CA ILE A 148 -16.98 -25.46 -2.36
C ILE A 148 -18.26 -26.13 -1.91
N ASP A 149 -18.22 -27.43 -1.67
CA ASP A 149 -19.36 -28.25 -1.20
C ASP A 149 -19.12 -28.89 0.17
N VAL A 150 -18.00 -28.55 0.82
CA VAL A 150 -17.65 -28.98 2.18
C VAL A 150 -17.51 -27.75 3.08
N CYS A 151 -18.13 -27.78 4.26
CA CYS A 151 -17.99 -26.68 5.23
C CYS A 151 -16.57 -26.64 5.84
N SER A 152 -16.20 -25.49 6.41
CA SER A 152 -14.87 -25.26 6.98
C SER A 152 -14.49 -26.24 8.10
N GLU A 153 -15.46 -26.69 8.91
CA GLU A 153 -15.25 -27.69 9.97
C GLU A 153 -14.87 -29.06 9.38
N CYS A 154 -15.61 -29.53 8.38
CA CYS A 154 -15.37 -30.82 7.76
C CYS A 154 -14.08 -30.82 6.93
N SER A 155 -13.75 -29.72 6.26
CA SER A 155 -12.49 -29.56 5.52
C SER A 155 -11.28 -29.67 6.45
N LYS A 156 -11.26 -28.95 7.59
CA LYS A 156 -10.19 -29.05 8.59
C LYS A 156 -10.04 -30.46 9.16
N ARG A 157 -11.14 -31.19 9.34
CA ARG A 157 -11.12 -32.58 9.82
C ARG A 157 -10.47 -33.54 8.82
N LEU A 158 -10.63 -33.28 7.52
CA LEU A 158 -10.00 -34.07 6.46
C LEU A 158 -8.50 -33.78 6.37
N GLU A 159 -8.08 -32.52 6.52
CA GLU A 159 -6.66 -32.14 6.50
C GLU A 159 -5.87 -32.78 7.65
N ARG A 160 -6.45 -32.87 8.86
CA ARG A 160 -5.83 -33.53 10.02
C ARG A 160 -5.73 -35.07 9.92
N ARG A 161 -6.30 -35.67 8.87
CA ARG A 161 -6.23 -37.12 8.60
C ARG A 161 -5.20 -37.47 7.52
N ARG A 162 -4.55 -36.46 6.94
CA ARG A 162 -3.36 -36.58 6.10
C ARG A 162 -2.12 -36.31 6.93
#